data_AF-A0A662BMJ9-F1
#
_entry.id   AF-A0A662BMJ9-F1
#
_cell.length_a   1.000
_cell.length_b   1.000
_cell.length_c   1.000
_cell.angle_alpha   90.00
_cell.angle_beta   90.00
_cell.angle_gamma   90.00
#
_symmetry.space_group_name_H-M   'P 1'
#
loop_
_entity.id
_entity.type
_entity.pdbx_description
1 polymer ?
#
loop_
_entity_poly.entity_id
_entity_poly.type
_entity_poly.pdbx_seq_one_letter_code
_entity_poly.pdbx_strand_id
1 'polypeptide(L)'
;ILENTFNKIQSVWNFEKTWGWDFPMLAMTAARLNRPDEAIDLLLHENFGFDQHGLAYSMKGPFPYFPANGGLLTAVAMMAGAWDGAENVNAPGFPANGKWKIKYENFNRMP
;
A
#
# COMPACT_ATOMS: atom_id res chain seq x y z
N ILE A 1 17.32 7.83 5.70
CA ILE A 1 16.81 8.78 4.67
C ILE A 1 15.37 8.45 4.31
N LEU A 2 15.07 7.25 3.78
CA LEU A 2 13.69 6.85 3.40
C LEU A 2 12.67 7.06 4.53
N GLU A 3 12.97 6.60 5.75
CA GLU A 3 12.09 6.77 6.90
C GLU A 3 11.80 8.24 7.23
N ASN A 4 12.83 9.10 7.25
CA ASN A 4 12.67 10.53 7.49
C ASN A 4 11.80 11.19 6.41
N THR A 5 11.98 10.79 5.15
CA THR A 5 11.14 11.26 4.04
C THR A 5 9.69 10.81 4.23
N PHE A 6 9.46 9.54 4.53
CA PHE A 6 8.11 8.99 4.74
C PHE A 6 7.41 9.69 5.92
N ASN A 7 8.08 9.88 7.05
CA ASN A 7 7.57 10.64 8.19
C ASN A 7 7.22 12.09 7.81
N LYS A 8 8.07 12.74 7.01
CA LYS A 8 7.79 14.10 6.55
C LYS A 8 6.55 14.13 5.67
N ILE A 9 6.42 13.21 4.71
CA ILE A 9 5.24 13.10 3.83
C ILE A 9 3.99 12.90 4.67
N GLN A 10 3.96 11.94 5.59
CA GLN A 10 2.81 11.74 6.48
C GLN A 10 2.41 13.00 7.26
N SER A 11 3.38 13.81 7.69
CA SER A 11 3.11 15.04 8.46
C SER A 11 2.59 16.23 7.64
N VAL A 12 2.86 16.29 6.33
CA VAL A 12 2.56 17.49 5.52
C VAL A 12 1.74 17.24 4.26
N TRP A 13 1.58 15.98 3.86
CA TRP A 13 0.89 15.64 2.62
C TRP A 13 -0.59 15.94 2.74
N ASN A 14 -1.13 16.56 1.70
CA ASN A 14 -2.56 16.82 1.63
C ASN A 14 -3.25 15.65 0.90
N PHE A 15 -3.78 14.71 1.69
CA PHE A 15 -4.48 13.53 1.17
C PHE A 15 -5.82 13.87 0.47
N GLU A 16 -6.35 15.08 0.57
CA GLU A 16 -7.53 15.51 -0.20
C GLU A 16 -7.17 15.90 -1.66
N LYS A 17 -5.88 15.97 -1.98
CA LYS A 17 -5.36 16.34 -3.31
C LYS A 17 -4.58 15.21 -3.99
N THR A 18 -4.78 13.96 -3.57
CA THR A 18 -4.16 12.78 -4.17
C THR A 18 -4.88 12.28 -5.41
N TRP A 19 -4.19 11.51 -6.24
CA TRP A 19 -4.71 10.91 -7.47
C TRP A 19 -5.05 9.43 -7.30
N GLY A 20 -4.72 8.84 -6.16
CA GLY A 20 -5.06 7.47 -5.79
C GLY A 20 -3.87 6.51 -5.88
N TRP A 21 -2.96 6.69 -6.85
CA TRP A 21 -1.73 5.90 -6.92
C TRP A 21 -0.78 6.16 -5.73
N ASP A 22 -0.95 7.32 -5.08
CA ASP A 22 -0.18 7.74 -3.91
C ASP A 22 -0.30 6.71 -2.77
N PHE A 23 -1.51 6.20 -2.51
CA PHE A 23 -1.79 5.27 -1.41
C PHE A 23 -1.01 3.95 -1.50
N PRO A 24 -1.08 3.19 -2.60
CA PRO A 24 -0.29 1.97 -2.73
C PRO A 24 1.23 2.24 -2.74
N MET A 25 1.67 3.38 -3.29
CA MET A 25 3.09 3.75 -3.24
C MET A 25 3.54 3.99 -1.78
N LEU A 26 2.75 4.74 -1.01
CA LEU A 26 3.02 4.96 0.41
C LEU A 26 2.93 3.67 1.23
N ALA A 27 1.95 2.81 0.95
CA ALA A 27 1.79 1.53 1.62
C ALA A 27 2.99 0.60 1.38
N MET A 28 3.47 0.51 0.14
CA MET A 28 4.69 -0.24 -0.18
C MET A 28 5.93 0.33 0.53
N THR A 29 5.97 1.65 0.72
CA THR A 29 7.04 2.31 1.47
C THR A 29 6.96 1.98 2.96
N ALA A 30 5.77 2.06 3.56
CA ALA A 30 5.53 1.71 4.96
C ALA A 30 5.88 0.25 5.24
N ALA A 31 5.50 -0.67 4.35
CA ALA A 31 5.86 -2.08 4.44
C ALA A 31 7.39 -2.28 4.44
N ARG A 32 8.12 -1.64 3.51
CA ARG A 32 9.60 -1.68 3.48
C ARG A 32 10.27 -1.07 4.70
N LEU A 33 9.57 -0.20 5.43
CA LEU A 33 10.03 0.39 6.69
C LEU A 33 9.62 -0.44 7.92
N ASN A 34 9.12 -1.66 7.74
CA ASN A 34 8.61 -2.53 8.81
C ASN A 34 7.45 -1.88 9.59
N ARG A 35 6.59 -1.13 8.92
CA ARG A 35 5.38 -0.48 9.48
C ARG A 35 4.12 -1.04 8.80
N PRO A 36 3.82 -2.35 8.99
CA PRO A 36 2.76 -3.02 8.24
C PRO A 36 1.36 -2.55 8.61
N ASP A 37 1.11 -2.11 9.85
CA ASP A 37 -0.19 -1.56 10.24
C ASP A 37 -0.48 -0.27 9.45
N GLU A 38 0.49 0.62 9.32
CA GLU A 38 0.34 1.85 8.52
C GLU A 38 0.23 1.56 7.02
N ALA A 39 0.89 0.50 6.53
CA ALA A 39 0.71 0.06 5.15
C ALA A 39 -0.75 -0.33 4.88
N ILE A 40 -1.37 -1.07 5.80
CA ILE A 40 -2.78 -1.43 5.73
C ILE A 40 -3.68 -0.19 5.85
N ASP A 41 -3.42 0.70 6.81
CA ASP A 41 -4.21 1.92 7.00
C ASP A 41 -4.21 2.81 5.76
N LEU A 42 -3.07 2.92 5.07
CA LEU A 42 -2.97 3.65 3.79
C LEU A 42 -3.79 3.00 2.67
N LEU A 43 -3.82 1.66 2.58
CA LEU A 43 -4.64 0.95 1.60
C LEU A 43 -6.15 0.99 1.92
N LEU A 44 -6.51 1.30 3.16
CA LEU A 44 -7.89 1.42 3.64
C LEU A 44 -8.30 2.89 3.87
N HIS A 45 -7.45 3.84 3.48
CA HIS A 45 -7.67 5.25 3.75
C HIS A 45 -8.95 5.76 3.06
N GLU A 46 -9.71 6.63 3.73
CA GLU A 46 -11.01 7.12 3.23
C GLU A 46 -10.93 7.81 1.86
N ASN A 47 -9.83 8.52 1.60
CA ASN A 47 -9.55 9.17 0.32
C ASN A 47 -9.06 8.22 -0.78
N PHE A 48 -8.90 6.92 -0.50
CA PHE A 48 -8.61 5.87 -1.48
C PHE A 48 -9.87 5.07 -1.82
N GLY A 49 -10.81 5.75 -2.48
CA GLY A 49 -12.15 5.24 -2.76
C GLY A 49 -12.24 4.36 -4.01
N PHE A 50 -13.20 3.42 -3.99
CA PHE A 50 -13.55 2.55 -5.11
C PHE A 50 -15.07 2.57 -5.33
N ASP A 51 -15.48 2.59 -6.60
CA ASP A 51 -16.90 2.52 -6.94
C ASP A 51 -17.44 1.09 -6.80
N GLN A 52 -18.73 0.89 -7.09
CA GLN A 52 -19.38 -0.43 -7.01
C GLN A 52 -18.79 -1.48 -7.97
N HIS A 53 -18.06 -1.06 -9.00
CA HIS A 53 -17.37 -1.95 -9.95
C HIS A 53 -15.92 -2.22 -9.54
N GLY A 54 -15.47 -1.65 -8.42
CA GLY A 54 -14.10 -1.76 -7.95
C GLY A 54 -13.12 -0.84 -8.70
N LEU A 55 -13.60 0.17 -9.42
CA LEU A 55 -12.74 1.14 -10.10
C LEU A 55 -12.32 2.22 -9.10
N ALA A 56 -11.01 2.42 -8.96
CA ALA A 56 -10.50 3.47 -8.11
C ALA A 56 -10.92 4.83 -8.65
N TYR A 57 -11.42 5.67 -7.76
CA TYR A 57 -11.69 7.08 -8.03
C TYR A 57 -10.93 7.92 -7.00
N SER A 58 -10.59 9.14 -7.40
CA SER A 58 -10.05 10.13 -6.48
C SER A 58 -10.88 11.39 -6.59
N MET A 59 -10.80 12.25 -5.56
CA MET A 59 -11.54 13.51 -5.55
C MET A 59 -11.18 14.43 -6.74
N LYS A 60 -9.97 14.29 -7.32
CA LYS A 60 -9.44 15.21 -8.34
C LYS A 60 -8.72 14.56 -9.52
N GLY A 61 -8.49 13.25 -9.48
CA GLY A 61 -7.84 12.52 -10.57
C GLY A 61 -8.83 12.11 -11.67
N PRO A 62 -8.32 11.68 -12.83
CA PRO A 62 -9.15 11.16 -13.91
C PRO A 62 -9.91 9.89 -13.46
N PHE A 63 -11.02 9.56 -14.11
CA PHE A 63 -11.79 8.34 -13.81
C PHE A 63 -12.19 7.63 -15.11
N PRO A 64 -11.97 6.30 -15.23
CA PRO A 64 -11.28 5.43 -14.28
C PRO A 64 -9.76 5.68 -14.24
N TYR A 65 -9.12 5.45 -13.08
CA TYR A 65 -7.68 5.61 -12.93
C TYR A 65 -6.98 4.29 -12.57
N PHE A 66 -6.62 3.53 -13.60
CA PHE A 66 -6.01 2.21 -13.43
C PHE A 66 -4.68 2.17 -12.67
N PRO A 67 -3.81 3.21 -12.64
CA PRO A 67 -2.63 3.19 -11.79
C PRO A 67 -2.95 2.98 -10.30
N ALA A 68 -4.10 3.48 -9.82
CA ALA A 68 -4.54 3.24 -8.44
C ALA A 68 -4.92 1.77 -8.21
N ASN A 69 -5.73 1.18 -9.09
CA ASN A 69 -6.09 -0.24 -9.04
C ASN A 69 -4.87 -1.16 -9.16
N GLY A 70 -4.02 -0.94 -10.16
CA GLY A 70 -2.81 -1.72 -10.36
C GLY A 70 -1.82 -1.55 -9.22
N GLY A 71 -1.74 -0.35 -8.65
CA GLY A 71 -0.96 -0.05 -7.46
C GLY A 71 -1.45 -0.85 -6.25
N LEU A 72 -2.76 -0.89 -5.98
CA LEU A 72 -3.33 -1.71 -4.89
C LEU A 72 -2.93 -3.17 -5.04
N LEU A 73 -3.12 -3.76 -6.23
CA LEU A 73 -2.79 -5.16 -6.49
C LEU A 73 -1.28 -5.42 -6.30
N THR A 74 -0.44 -4.51 -6.80
CA THR A 74 1.01 -4.58 -6.64
C THR A 74 1.42 -4.51 -5.17
N ALA A 75 0.84 -3.57 -4.40
CA ALA A 75 1.15 -3.40 -2.99
C ALA A 75 0.79 -4.64 -2.18
N VAL A 76 -0.41 -5.21 -2.39
CA VAL A 76 -0.85 -6.44 -1.72
C VAL A 76 0.05 -7.62 -2.11
N ALA A 77 0.36 -7.78 -3.40
CA ALA A 77 1.25 -8.83 -3.88
C ALA A 77 2.66 -8.72 -3.26
N MET A 78 3.19 -7.51 -3.13
CA MET A 78 4.47 -7.25 -2.49
C MET A 78 4.45 -7.53 -0.98
N MET A 79 3.41 -7.06 -0.28
CA MET A 79 3.25 -7.27 1.15
C MET A 79 3.14 -8.76 1.50
N ALA A 80 2.52 -9.55 0.62
CA ALA A 80 2.43 -11.00 0.75
C ALA A 80 3.70 -11.73 0.28
N GLY A 81 4.17 -11.42 -0.92
CA GLY A 81 5.26 -12.10 -1.64
C GLY A 81 6.68 -11.65 -1.29
N ALA A 82 6.82 -10.67 -0.39
CA ALA A 82 8.06 -10.07 0.06
C ALA A 82 8.79 -9.21 -1.00
N TRP A 83 9.88 -8.58 -0.55
CA TRP A 83 10.79 -7.76 -1.35
C TRP A 83 12.26 -8.06 -1.01
N ASP A 84 13.20 -7.44 -1.71
CA ASP A 84 14.63 -7.59 -1.43
C ASP A 84 14.99 -7.02 -0.05
N GLY A 85 15.68 -7.83 0.76
CA GLY A 85 16.01 -7.48 2.14
C GLY A 85 14.85 -7.60 3.13
N ALA A 86 13.66 -8.02 2.70
CA ALA A 86 12.56 -8.35 3.62
C ALA A 86 12.94 -9.52 4.53
N GLU A 87 12.42 -9.49 5.77
CA GLU A 87 12.55 -10.60 6.70
C GLU A 87 12.01 -11.90 6.11
N ASN A 88 12.64 -13.04 6.44
CA ASN A 88 12.21 -14.35 5.97
C ASN A 88 11.03 -14.89 6.81
N VAL A 89 9.90 -14.18 6.73
CA VAL A 89 8.64 -14.51 7.41
C VAL A 89 7.51 -14.58 6.39
N ASN A 90 6.44 -15.30 6.73
CA ASN A 90 5.25 -15.37 5.87
C ASN A 90 4.59 -13.99 5.79
N ALA A 91 4.43 -13.46 4.57
CA ALA A 91 3.76 -12.18 4.31
C ALA A 91 4.32 -11.00 5.12
N PRO A 92 5.60 -10.61 4.91
CA PRO A 92 6.32 -9.66 5.76
C PRO A 92 5.74 -8.25 5.77
N GLY A 93 4.91 -7.89 4.78
CA GLY A 93 4.23 -6.60 4.74
C GLY A 93 2.92 -6.55 5.54
N PHE A 94 2.47 -7.65 6.15
CA PHE A 94 1.24 -7.70 6.93
C PHE A 94 1.49 -7.70 8.44
N PRO A 95 0.59 -7.12 9.27
CA PRO A 95 0.78 -7.08 10.71
C PRO A 95 0.81 -8.47 11.35
N ALA A 96 1.87 -8.76 12.11
CA ALA A 96 2.02 -10.01 12.87
C ALA A 96 1.28 -9.96 14.24
N ASN A 97 0.15 -9.26 14.32
CA ASN A 97 -0.61 -9.02 15.56
C ASN A 97 -1.73 -10.07 15.80
N GLY A 98 -1.77 -11.14 15.01
CA GLY A 98 -2.75 -12.23 15.12
C GLY A 98 -4.14 -11.92 14.54
N LYS A 99 -4.41 -10.68 14.09
CA LYS A 99 -5.68 -10.32 13.45
C LYS A 99 -5.75 -10.76 11.99
N TRP A 100 -4.60 -10.93 11.35
CA TRP A 100 -4.49 -11.29 9.93
C TRP A 100 -4.09 -12.76 9.77
N LYS A 101 -4.82 -13.48 8.92
CA LYS A 101 -4.48 -14.85 8.51
C LYS A 101 -4.20 -14.84 7.01
N ILE A 102 -2.94 -14.68 6.65
CA ILE A 102 -2.54 -14.49 5.25
C ILE A 102 -2.19 -15.83 4.61
N LYS A 103 -2.77 -16.07 3.43
CA LYS A 103 -2.39 -17.14 2.50
C LYS A 103 -2.18 -16.50 1.14
N TYR A 104 -1.12 -16.90 0.45
CA TYR A 104 -0.81 -16.45 -0.89
C TYR A 104 -0.04 -17.54 -1.63
N GLU A 105 -0.01 -17.44 -2.95
CA GLU A 105 0.74 -18.36 -3.80
C GLU A 105 1.30 -17.58 -5.00
N ASN A 106 2.41 -18.07 -5.56
CA ASN A 106 2.92 -17.65 -6.87
C ASN A 106 3.20 -16.15 -7.05
N PHE A 107 3.38 -15.38 -5.96
CA PHE A 107 3.90 -14.02 -6.06
C PHE A 107 5.43 -14.03 -6.16
N ASN A 108 5.95 -13.26 -7.12
CA ASN A 108 7.37 -13.03 -7.24
C ASN A 108 7.82 -12.02 -6.19
N ARG A 109 8.95 -12.29 -5.55
CA ARG A 109 9.62 -11.32 -4.69
C ARG A 109 9.91 -10.06 -5.52
N MET A 110 9.52 -8.91 -5.00
CA MET A 110 9.81 -7.63 -5.63
C MET A 110 11.24 -7.15 -5.29
N PRO A 111 11.84 -6.31 -6.12
CA PRO A 111 13.08 -5.61 -5.75
C PRO A 111 12.88 -4.64 -4.57
#